data_AF-A0ABD0QJP4-F1
#
_entry.id   AF-A0ABD0QJP4-F1
#
_cell.length_a   1.000
_cell.length_b   1.000
_cell.length_c   1.000
_cell.angle_alpha   90.00
_cell.angle_beta   90.00
_cell.angle_gamma   90.00
#
_symmetry.space_group_name_H-M   'P 1'
#
loop_
_entity.id
_entity.type
_entity.pdbx_description
1 polymer ?
#
loop_
_entity_poly.entity_id
_entity_poly.type
_entity_poly.pdbx_seq_one_letter_code
_entity_poly.pdbx_strand_id
1 'polypeptide(L)' 'MYCQIAKTCPIQIKLASSPPNGSVIRAMPIYKKAEHVTEVVKRCPNHELGRDFNE' A
#
# COMPACT_ATOMS: atom_id res chain seq x y z
N MET A 1 8.48 -9.11 -0.44
CA MET A 1 7.10 -9.60 -0.26
C MET A 1 6.57 -9.97 -1.62
N TYR A 2 5.94 -11.14 -1.77
CA TYR A 2 5.28 -11.56 -3.00
C TYR A 2 3.80 -11.79 -2.67
N CYS A 3 2.90 -11.11 -3.37
CA CYS A 3 1.46 -11.23 -3.21
C CYS A 3 0.79 -11.24 -4.59
N GLN A 4 -0.38 -11.85 -4.69
CA GLN A 4 -1.20 -11.82 -5.90
C GLN A 4 -2.03 -10.53 -5.95
N ILE A 5 -2.32 -10.05 -7.16
CA ILE A 5 -3.19 -8.87 -7.36
C ILE A 5 -4.58 -9.14 -6.76
N ALA A 6 -5.11 -8.15 -6.02
CA ALA A 6 -6.43 -8.20 -5.40
C ALA A 6 -6.69 -9.41 -4.48
N LYS A 7 -5.65 -9.96 -3.85
CA LYS A 7 -5.76 -11.01 -2.82
C LYS A 7 -5.26 -10.51 -1.47
N THR A 8 -5.77 -11.11 -0.39
CA THR A 8 -5.35 -10.81 0.98
C THR A 8 -3.85 -10.97 1.15
N CYS A 9 -3.19 -9.90 1.61
CA CYS A 9 -1.74 -9.83 1.81
C CYS A 9 -1.49 -9.40 3.27
N PRO A 10 -1.50 -10.35 4.22
CA PRO A 10 -1.53 -10.04 5.66
C PRO A 10 -0.19 -9.50 6.17
N ILE A 11 -0.25 -8.57 7.13
CA ILE A 11 0.91 -7.97 7.80
C ILE A 11 0.61 -7.95 9.31
N GLN A 12 1.61 -8.26 10.14
CA GLN A 12 1.52 -8.15 11.60
C GLN A 12 2.31 -6.95 12.09
N ILE A 13 1.75 -6.22 13.07
CA ILE A 13 2.41 -5.12 13.76
C ILE A 13 2.59 -5.54 15.21
N LYS A 14 3.85 -5.59 15.65
CA LYS A 14 4.21 -5.92 17.03
C LYS A 14 4.71 -4.66 17.73
N LEU A 15 4.12 -4.35 18.88
CA LEU A 15 4.48 -3.21 19.71
C LEU A 15 4.94 -3.73 21.08
N ALA A 16 5.91 -3.04 21.69
CA ALA A 16 6.34 -3.33 23.05
C ALA A 16 5.33 -2.87 24.11
N SER A 17 4.50 -1.87 23.77
CA SER A 17 3.45 -1.30 24.62
C SER A 17 2.30 -0.77 23.76
N SER A 18 1.13 -0.54 24.37
CA SER A 18 -0.01 0.06 23.66
C SER A 18 0.34 1.45 23.12
N PRO A 19 -0.08 1.82 21.89
CA PRO A 19 0.10 3.16 21.37
C PRO A 19 -0.86 4.14 22.07
N PRO A 20 -0.58 5.46 22.02
CA PRO A 20 -1.48 6.48 22.54
C PRO A 20 -2.87 6.44 21.89
N ASN A 21 -3.88 6.90 22.62
CA ASN A 21 -5.24 7.04 22.10
C ASN A 21 -5.27 7.93 20.85
N GLY A 22 -5.98 7.49 19.82
CA GLY A 22 -6.07 8.20 18.54
C GLY A 22 -4.92 7.93 17.56
N SER A 23 -4.01 7.01 17.88
CA SER A 23 -2.97 6.57 16.94
C SER A 23 -3.57 5.90 15.71
N VAL A 24 -3.00 6.17 14.53
CA VAL A 24 -3.43 5.60 13.25
C VAL A 24 -2.27 4.93 12.53
N ILE A 25 -2.58 3.91 11.72
CA ILE A 25 -1.62 3.27 10.83
C ILE A 25 -1.92 3.74 9.39
N ARG A 26 -0.88 4.17 8.67
CA ARG A 26 -0.95 4.56 7.26
C ARG A 26 -0.05 3.65 6.42
N ALA A 27 -0.56 3.15 5.31
CA ALA A 27 0.24 2.48 4.29
C ALA A 27 0.46 3.42 3.10
N MET A 28 1.69 3.53 2.62
CA MET A 28 2.05 4.36 1.46
C MET A 28 3.12 3.66 0.62
N PRO A 29 2.84 3.32 -0.65
CA PRO A 29 3.85 2.78 -1.55
C PRO A 29 4.77 3.88 -2.07
N ILE A 30 6.05 3.57 -2.22
CA ILE A 30 7.07 4.43 -2.86
C ILE A 30 7.96 3.60 -3.78
N TYR A 31 8.47 4.20 -4.86
CA TYR A 31 9.48 3.55 -5.68
C TYR A 31 10.82 3.48 -4.94
N LYS A 32 11.51 2.34 -5.07
CA LYS A 32 12.80 2.12 -4.41
C LYS A 32 13.98 2.82 -5.11
N LYS A 33 13.93 2.92 -6.44
CA LYS A 33 14.98 3.54 -7.24
C LYS A 33 14.98 5.05 -7.03
N ALA A 34 16.16 5.64 -6.85
CA ALA A 34 16.30 7.04 -6.45
C ALA A 34 15.71 7.99 -7.50
N GLU A 35 15.89 7.68 -8.78
CA GLU A 35 15.37 8.46 -9.90
C GLU A 35 13.82 8.55 -9.94
N HIS A 36 13.11 7.65 -9.25
CA HIS A 36 11.64 7.60 -9.22
C HIS A 36 11.06 7.88 -7.82
N VAL A 37 11.87 8.10 -6.79
CA VAL A 37 11.39 8.16 -5.40
C VAL A 37 10.41 9.31 -5.16
N THR A 38 10.48 10.37 -5.97
CA THR A 38 9.59 11.53 -5.92
C THR A 38 8.32 11.34 -6.75
N GLU A 39 8.23 10.29 -7.56
CA GLU A 39 7.05 9.99 -8.36
C GLU A 39 5.97 9.31 -7.52
N VAL A 40 4.72 9.72 -7.73
CA VAL A 40 3.58 9.11 -7.03
C VAL A 40 3.31 7.71 -7.57
N VAL A 41 3.33 6.72 -6.69
CA VAL A 41 2.91 5.35 -7.03
C VAL A 41 1.38 5.33 -7.12
N LYS A 42 0.86 5.04 -8.31
CA LYS A 42 -0.57 4.93 -8.61
C LYS A 42 -0.85 3.72 -9.50
N ARG A 43 -2.12 3.32 -9.62
CA ARG A 43 -2.54 2.27 -10.57
C ARG A 43 -2.22 2.74 -11.99
N CYS A 44 -1.93 1.79 -12.89
CA CYS A 44 -1.78 2.14 -14.30
C CYS A 44 -3.16 2.47 -14.91
N PRO A 45 -3.21 3.27 -16.00
CA PRO A 45 -4.48 3.74 -16.58
C PRO A 45 -5.46 2.61 -16.92
N ASN A 46 -4.95 1.48 -17.43
CA ASN A 46 -5.79 0.35 -17.82
C ASN A 46 -6.54 -0.26 -16.63
N HIS A 47 -5.87 -0.41 -15.49
CA HIS A 47 -6.51 -0.93 -14.29
C HIS A 47 -7.28 0.14 -13.54
N GLU A 48 -6.92 1.41 -13.66
CA GLU A 48 -7.68 2.51 -13.05
C GLU A 48 -9.04 2.73 -13.74
N LEU A 49 -9.08 2.63 -15.07
CA LEU A 49 -10.29 2.83 -15.89
C LEU A 49 -11.10 1.54 -16.12
N GLY A 50 -10.47 0.37 -15.93
CA GLY A 50 -11.13 -0.93 -16.07
C GLY A 50 -12.22 -1.15 -15.03
N ARG A 51 -13.06 -2.16 -15.24
CA ARG A 51 -14.10 -2.54 -14.25
C ARG A 51 -13.54 -3.45 -13.15
N ASP A 52 -12.38 -4.04 -13.38
CA ASP A 52 -11.76 -5.00 -12.47
C ASP A 52 -11.41 -4.32 -11.13
N PHE A 53 -12.08 -4.77 -10.07
CA PHE A 53 -11.84 -4.33 -8.68
C PHE A 53 -12.02 -2.82 -8.47
N ASN A 54 -12.94 -2.21 -9.21
CA ASN A 54 -13.33 -0.79 -9.09
C ASN A 54 -14.79 -0.61 -8.62
N GLU A 55 -15.49 -1.70 -8.33
CA GLU A 55 -16.78 -1.72 -7.61
C GLU A 55 -16.54 -1.91 -6.11
#